data_AF-A0A9D1IDU2-F1
#
_entry.id   AF-A0A9D1IDU2-F1
#
_cell.length_a   1.000
_cell.length_b   1.000
_cell.length_c   1.000
_cell.angle_alpha   90.00
_cell.angle_beta   90.00
_cell.angle_gamma   90.00
#
_symmetry.space_group_name_H-M   'P 1'
#
loop_
_entity.id
_entity.type
_entity.pdbx_description
1 polymer ?
#
loop_
_entity_poly.entity_id
_entity_poly.type
_entity_poly.pdbx_seq_one_letter_code
_entity_poly.pdbx_strand_id
1 'polypeptide(L)'
;MGLLKLAAEGTTQMPLGEALSISGNGMVVVLIVLVVLAVLVLLISKMVRAAQGKAAEESVDSAAAIGDVPAVPAAPAAASAPAAVPLPENQSAGTLELYDCTEKEAAVIMAIVSNESGVPLNRLEFKSIKAIEK
;
A
#
# COMPACT_ATOMS: atom_id res chain seq x y z
N MET A 1 -21.87 -49.04 -1.68
CA MET A 1 -21.11 -48.89 -0.41
C MET A 1 -19.84 -48.03 -0.57
N GLY A 2 -19.80 -47.08 -1.53
CA GLY A 2 -18.64 -46.20 -1.78
C GLY A 2 -18.91 -44.70 -1.54
N LEU A 3 -20.18 -44.29 -1.43
CA LEU A 3 -20.56 -42.88 -1.24
C LEU A 3 -20.60 -42.45 0.25
N LEU A 4 -20.77 -43.40 1.17
CA LEU A 4 -20.67 -43.15 2.61
C LEU A 4 -19.22 -43.14 3.11
N LYS A 5 -18.26 -43.66 2.32
CA LYS A 5 -16.84 -43.67 2.68
C LYS A 5 -16.15 -42.33 2.37
N LEU A 6 -16.69 -41.55 1.42
CA LEU A 6 -16.13 -40.24 1.05
C LEU A 6 -16.50 -39.11 2.04
N ALA A 7 -17.66 -39.23 2.71
CA ALA A 7 -18.07 -38.28 3.75
C ALA A 7 -17.28 -38.43 5.06
N ALA A 8 -16.60 -39.57 5.27
CA ALA A 8 -15.80 -39.86 6.46
C ALA A 8 -14.32 -39.46 6.34
N GLU A 9 -13.81 -39.24 5.13
CA GLU A 9 -12.45 -38.72 4.89
C GLU A 9 -12.37 -37.18 4.92
N GLY A 10 -13.51 -36.49 5.08
CA GLY A 10 -13.58 -35.03 5.23
C GLY A 10 -13.28 -34.51 6.64
N THR A 11 -13.18 -35.39 7.64
CA THR A 11 -12.63 -35.01 8.95
C THR A 11 -11.12 -35.15 8.91
N THR A 12 -10.47 -34.06 8.56
CA THR A 12 -9.05 -33.80 8.77
C THR A 12 -8.74 -34.01 10.26
N GLN A 13 -8.52 -35.24 10.67
CA GLN A 13 -7.81 -35.58 11.90
C GLN A 13 -6.33 -35.23 11.66
N MET A 14 -6.04 -33.96 11.37
CA MET A 14 -4.70 -33.44 11.55
C MET A 14 -4.45 -33.58 13.06
N PRO A 15 -3.50 -34.43 13.48
CA PRO A 15 -3.23 -34.61 14.90
C PRO A 15 -2.99 -33.25 15.53
N LEU A 16 -3.43 -33.05 16.77
CA LEU A 16 -3.37 -31.77 17.46
C LEU A 16 -1.97 -31.14 17.39
N GLY A 17 -0.92 -31.96 17.38
CA GLY A 17 0.47 -31.53 17.21
C GLY A 17 0.80 -30.91 15.85
N GLU A 18 0.16 -31.37 14.77
CA GLU A 18 0.33 -30.81 13.41
C GLU A 18 -0.46 -29.50 13.25
N ALA A 19 -1.66 -29.42 13.81
CA ALA A 19 -2.44 -28.17 13.89
C ALA A 19 -1.76 -27.10 14.76
N LEU A 20 -1.13 -27.51 15.87
CA LEU A 20 -0.34 -26.62 16.72
C LEU A 20 0.90 -26.11 15.98
N SER A 21 1.56 -26.98 15.23
CA SER A 21 2.77 -26.64 14.46
C SER A 21 2.45 -25.70 13.28
N ILE A 22 1.34 -25.91 12.56
CA ILE A 22 0.94 -25.04 11.45
C ILE A 22 0.54 -23.64 11.96
N SER A 23 -0.17 -23.57 13.09
CA SER A 23 -0.52 -22.31 13.75
C SER A 23 0.74 -21.60 14.28
N GLY A 24 1.64 -22.34 14.92
CA GLY A 24 2.91 -21.83 15.43
C GLY A 24 3.78 -21.24 14.30
N ASN A 25 3.89 -21.95 13.18
CA ASN A 25 4.62 -21.46 12.01
C ASN A 25 3.98 -20.18 11.44
N GLY A 26 2.66 -20.11 11.39
CA GLY A 26 1.94 -18.88 11.00
C GLY A 26 2.26 -17.70 11.91
N MET A 27 2.28 -17.91 13.23
CA MET A 27 2.62 -16.86 14.21
C MET A 27 4.08 -16.40 14.07
N VAL A 28 5.01 -17.33 13.85
CA VAL A 28 6.43 -17.01 13.60
C VAL A 28 6.59 -16.21 12.31
N VAL A 29 5.90 -16.57 11.23
CA VAL A 29 5.95 -15.83 9.97
C VAL A 29 5.44 -14.40 10.15
N VAL A 30 4.32 -14.19 10.85
CA VAL A 30 3.79 -12.84 11.15
C VAL A 30 4.80 -12.03 11.97
N LEU A 31 5.44 -12.64 12.97
CA LEU A 31 6.51 -12.02 13.76
C LEU A 31 7.70 -11.60 12.89
N ILE A 32 8.17 -12.47 12.00
CA ILE A 32 9.26 -12.14 11.06
C ILE A 32 8.86 -10.98 10.17
N VAL A 33 7.64 -10.99 9.62
CA VAL A 33 7.14 -9.89 8.77
C VAL A 33 7.13 -8.57 9.54
N LEU A 34 6.65 -8.54 10.79
CA LEU A 34 6.67 -7.33 11.61
C LEU A 34 8.09 -6.83 11.88
N VAL A 35 9.05 -7.74 12.15
CA VAL A 35 10.47 -7.38 12.34
C VAL A 35 11.06 -6.81 11.05
N VAL A 36 10.81 -7.43 9.90
CA VAL A 36 11.31 -6.96 8.61
C VAL A 36 10.77 -5.55 8.29
N LEU A 37 9.47 -5.32 8.52
CA LEU A 37 8.87 -3.99 8.38
C LEU A 37 9.50 -2.98 9.35
N ALA A 38 9.68 -3.36 10.62
CA ALA A 38 10.31 -2.50 11.63
C ALA A 38 11.76 -2.14 11.24
N VAL A 39 12.55 -3.11 10.78
CA VAL A 39 13.93 -2.87 10.31
C VAL A 39 13.95 -1.94 9.11
N LEU A 40 13.04 -2.12 8.14
CA LEU A 40 12.95 -1.24 6.98
C LEU A 40 12.67 0.22 7.39
N VAL A 41 11.72 0.43 8.30
CA VAL A 41 11.41 1.76 8.85
C VAL A 41 12.59 2.31 9.66
N LEU A 42 13.28 1.48 10.45
CA LEU A 42 14.45 1.89 11.22
C LEU A 42 15.63 2.27 10.32
N LEU A 43 15.85 1.58 9.20
CA LEU A 43 16.89 1.92 8.23
C LEU A 43 16.61 3.27 7.57
N ILE A 44 15.37 3.53 7.14
CA ILE A 44 14.96 4.84 6.60
C ILE A 44 15.10 5.91 7.69
N SER A 45 14.62 5.63 8.90
CA SER A 45 14.71 6.55 10.06
C SER A 45 16.16 6.84 10.44
N LYS A 46 17.06 5.87 10.36
CA LYS A 46 18.49 6.03 10.66
C LYS A 46 19.19 6.83 9.58
N MET A 47 18.82 6.65 8.31
CA MET A 47 19.37 7.44 7.20
C MET A 47 18.90 8.89 7.25
N VAL A 48 17.64 9.14 7.59
CA VAL A 48 17.11 10.50 7.86
C VAL A 48 17.78 11.12 9.09
N ARG A 49 17.92 10.37 10.18
CA ARG A 49 18.62 10.84 11.39
C ARG A 49 20.10 11.11 11.16
N ALA A 50 20.77 10.38 10.27
CA ALA A 50 22.16 10.65 9.90
C ALA A 50 22.29 11.94 9.05
N ALA A 51 21.30 12.25 8.22
CA ALA A 51 21.22 13.54 7.52
C ALA A 51 20.87 14.70 8.48
N GLN A 52 20.08 14.44 9.52
CA GLN A 52 19.78 15.39 10.61
C GLN A 52 20.89 15.43 11.69
N GLY A 53 21.90 14.56 11.62
CA GLY A 53 23.00 14.40 12.58
C GLY A 53 23.99 15.57 12.64
N LYS A 54 23.71 16.67 11.93
CA LYS A 54 24.36 17.98 12.10
C LYS A 54 23.52 18.99 12.89
N ALA A 55 22.44 18.54 13.53
CA ALA A 55 21.58 19.34 14.40
C ALA A 55 21.14 18.55 15.66
N ALA A 56 22.09 17.82 16.27
CA ALA A 56 21.86 17.16 17.53
C ALA A 56 22.29 18.06 18.69
N GLU A 57 21.35 18.61 19.44
CA GLU A 57 21.38 18.62 20.91
C GLU A 57 19.99 19.05 21.43
N GLU A 58 19.59 18.54 22.60
CA GLU A 58 18.23 18.50 23.18
C GLU A 58 17.24 17.58 22.45
N SER A 59 16.67 16.54 23.04
CA SER A 59 16.53 16.11 24.44
C SER A 59 16.23 14.60 24.37
N VAL A 60 17.14 13.74 24.82
CA VAL A 60 17.12 13.07 26.12
C VAL A 60 15.70 12.67 26.55
N ASP A 61 15.44 11.38 26.38
CA ASP A 61 14.95 10.47 27.42
C ASP A 61 13.72 10.90 28.24
N SER A 62 12.58 10.28 27.94
CA SER A 62 11.59 9.85 28.95
C SER A 62 10.57 8.95 28.24
N ALA A 63 10.65 7.64 28.44
CA ALA A 63 10.10 6.91 29.57
C ALA A 63 8.66 6.47 29.31
N ALA A 64 8.48 5.17 29.50
CA ALA A 64 7.24 4.42 29.42
C ALA A 64 6.07 5.07 30.17
N ALA A 65 4.87 5.00 29.59
CA ALA A 65 3.61 4.88 30.32
C ALA A 65 2.47 4.38 29.40
N ILE A 66 2.18 3.08 29.52
CA ILE A 66 0.84 2.48 29.60
C ILE A 66 -0.32 3.48 29.82
N GLY A 67 -1.42 3.29 29.08
CA GLY A 67 -2.76 3.62 29.57
C GLY A 67 -3.73 4.24 28.55
N ASP A 68 -4.76 3.46 28.21
CA ASP A 68 -6.15 3.85 27.93
C ASP A 68 -6.52 4.92 26.86
N VAL A 69 -7.33 4.43 25.90
CA VAL A 69 -8.28 5.15 25.01
C VAL A 69 -9.33 5.97 25.80
N PRO A 70 -10.21 6.78 25.17
CA PRO A 70 -10.12 7.66 23.99
C PRO A 70 -10.72 9.08 24.27
N ALA A 71 -10.36 10.12 23.52
CA ALA A 71 -11.20 11.35 23.45
C ALA A 71 -10.91 12.21 22.21
N VAL A 72 -11.77 12.11 21.20
CA VAL A 72 -12.17 13.23 20.34
C VAL A 72 -13.02 14.20 21.20
N PRO A 73 -13.03 15.54 20.99
CA PRO A 73 -13.30 16.16 19.69
C PRO A 73 -12.58 17.50 19.40
N ALA A 74 -12.29 17.81 18.14
CA ALA A 74 -11.99 19.18 17.73
C ALA A 74 -12.45 19.45 16.29
N ALA A 75 -13.55 20.19 16.19
CA ALA A 75 -13.85 21.14 15.12
C ALA A 75 -14.23 22.44 15.86
N PRO A 76 -13.99 23.68 15.36
CA PRO A 76 -14.28 24.05 13.97
C PRO A 76 -13.37 25.13 13.31
N ALA A 77 -13.56 25.23 11.99
CA ALA A 77 -13.55 26.43 11.14
C ALA A 77 -12.24 27.19 10.80
N ALA A 78 -12.01 27.29 9.49
CA ALA A 78 -11.65 28.47 8.66
C ALA A 78 -10.51 28.11 7.67
N ALA A 79 -10.48 28.50 6.40
CA ALA A 79 -11.40 29.07 5.43
C ALA A 79 -10.57 29.17 4.11
N SER A 80 -11.22 28.93 2.96
CA SER A 80 -10.88 29.48 1.62
C SER A 80 -9.60 28.95 0.90
N ALA A 81 -9.70 28.01 -0.05
CA ALA A 81 -9.93 28.21 -1.51
C ALA A 81 -8.60 28.10 -2.34
N PRO A 82 -8.58 27.65 -3.62
CA PRO A 82 -9.68 27.53 -4.58
C PRO A 82 -9.97 26.10 -5.06
N ALA A 83 -11.16 25.98 -5.65
CA ALA A 83 -11.72 24.80 -6.27
C ALA A 83 -10.77 24.12 -7.26
N ALA A 84 -10.31 22.92 -6.91
CA ALA A 84 -10.14 21.88 -7.92
C ALA A 84 -11.56 21.51 -8.34
N VAL A 85 -12.05 22.15 -9.41
CA VAL A 85 -13.10 21.54 -10.21
C VAL A 85 -12.57 20.13 -10.48
N PRO A 86 -13.23 19.05 -10.03
CA PRO A 86 -12.78 17.72 -10.39
C PRO A 86 -12.76 17.72 -11.92
N LEU A 87 -11.56 17.61 -12.50
CA LEU A 87 -11.42 17.26 -13.89
C LEU A 87 -12.34 16.05 -14.06
N PRO A 88 -13.26 16.06 -15.04
CA PRO A 88 -14.07 14.90 -15.33
C PRO A 88 -13.13 13.70 -15.36
N GLU A 89 -13.49 12.59 -14.70
CA GLU A 89 -12.68 11.38 -14.53
C GLU A 89 -12.10 10.81 -15.87
N ASN A 90 -12.52 11.39 -16.99
CA ASN A 90 -12.15 11.09 -18.36
C ASN A 90 -11.08 12.03 -18.96
N GLN A 91 -10.45 12.90 -18.16
CA GLN A 91 -9.36 13.76 -18.63
C GLN A 91 -8.05 13.41 -17.92
N SER A 92 -7.03 13.06 -18.71
CA SER A 92 -5.65 12.91 -18.23
C SER A 92 -5.10 14.27 -17.80
N ALA A 93 -4.39 14.31 -16.68
CA ALA A 93 -3.68 15.51 -16.28
C ALA A 93 -2.45 15.71 -17.19
N GLY A 94 -2.37 16.82 -17.92
CA GLY A 94 -1.16 17.28 -18.61
C GLY A 94 -1.17 17.22 -20.15
N THR A 95 -0.01 17.52 -20.74
CA THR A 95 0.27 17.46 -22.18
C THR A 95 0.88 16.09 -22.53
N LEU A 96 0.35 15.43 -23.56
CA LEU A 96 0.75 14.09 -23.99
C LEU A 96 1.43 14.14 -25.37
N GLU A 97 2.65 13.62 -25.46
CA GLU A 97 3.36 13.43 -26.74
C GLU A 97 3.13 12.00 -27.26
N LEU A 98 2.60 11.83 -28.48
CA LEU A 98 2.44 10.52 -29.12
C LEU A 98 3.47 10.34 -30.24
N TYR A 99 4.12 9.18 -30.24
CA TYR A 99 5.02 8.74 -31.29
C TYR A 99 4.46 7.47 -31.93
N ASP A 100 4.06 7.59 -33.20
CA ASP A 100 3.52 6.49 -34.01
C ASP A 100 2.32 5.78 -33.36
N CYS A 101 1.56 6.50 -32.53
CA CYS A 101 0.33 6.03 -31.88
C CYS A 101 -0.80 7.02 -32.16
N THR A 102 -1.99 6.51 -32.42
CA THR A 102 -3.19 7.34 -32.56
C THR A 102 -3.72 7.75 -31.19
N GLU A 103 -4.48 8.86 -31.14
CA GLU A 103 -5.14 9.33 -29.91
C GLU A 103 -6.07 8.26 -29.31
N LYS A 104 -6.74 7.48 -30.16
CA LYS A 104 -7.60 6.37 -29.73
C LYS A 104 -6.78 5.27 -29.06
N GLU A 105 -5.64 4.89 -29.63
CA GLU A 105 -4.75 3.88 -29.04
C GLU A 105 -4.14 4.38 -27.73
N ALA A 106 -3.75 5.64 -27.67
CA ALA A 106 -3.29 6.29 -26.44
C ALA A 106 -4.36 6.22 -25.34
N ALA A 107 -5.62 6.55 -25.65
CA ALA A 107 -6.71 6.46 -24.67
C ALA A 107 -6.90 5.04 -24.11
N VAL A 108 -6.77 4.02 -24.95
CA VAL A 108 -6.84 2.62 -24.51
C VAL A 108 -5.65 2.27 -23.61
N ILE A 109 -4.44 2.69 -23.96
CA ILE A 109 -3.25 2.49 -23.14
C ILE A 109 -3.42 3.18 -21.78
N MET A 110 -3.94 4.40 -21.75
CA MET A 110 -4.20 5.14 -20.52
C MET A 110 -5.20 4.43 -19.60
N ALA A 111 -6.28 3.90 -20.18
CA ALA A 111 -7.29 3.14 -19.43
C ALA A 111 -6.71 1.85 -18.82
N ILE A 112 -5.89 1.12 -19.58
CA ILE A 112 -5.26 -0.11 -19.08
C ILE A 112 -4.29 0.22 -17.95
N VAL A 113 -3.41 1.22 -18.15
CA VAL A 113 -2.39 1.56 -17.16
C VAL A 113 -3.00 2.12 -15.87
N SER A 114 -4.06 2.93 -15.97
CA SER A 114 -4.80 3.39 -14.77
C SER A 114 -5.47 2.24 -14.02
N ASN A 115 -6.04 1.25 -14.73
CA ASN A 115 -6.63 0.07 -14.12
C ASN A 115 -5.58 -0.82 -13.42
N GLU A 116 -4.46 -1.10 -14.09
CA GLU A 116 -3.39 -1.95 -13.55
C GLU A 116 -2.62 -1.26 -12.41
N SER A 117 -2.46 0.07 -12.46
CA SER A 117 -1.81 0.84 -11.40
C SER A 117 -2.73 1.18 -10.23
N GLY A 118 -4.05 1.11 -10.41
CA GLY A 118 -5.04 1.57 -9.44
C GLY A 118 -5.04 3.08 -9.22
N VAL A 119 -4.32 3.85 -10.04
CA VAL A 119 -4.26 5.32 -9.96
C VAL A 119 -5.28 5.90 -10.95
N PRO A 120 -6.25 6.71 -10.49
CA PRO A 120 -7.25 7.29 -11.38
C PRO A 120 -6.59 8.24 -12.38
N LEU A 121 -7.18 8.36 -13.58
CA LEU A 121 -6.65 9.15 -14.71
C LEU A 121 -6.36 10.61 -14.33
N ASN A 122 -7.17 11.18 -13.42
CA ASN A 122 -7.01 12.51 -12.84
C ASN A 122 -5.69 12.74 -12.08
N ARG A 123 -5.02 11.69 -11.63
CA ARG A 123 -3.72 11.73 -10.91
C ARG A 123 -2.59 11.05 -11.67
N LEU A 124 -2.87 10.53 -12.87
CA LEU A 124 -1.91 9.82 -13.69
C LEU A 124 -1.48 10.73 -14.84
N GLU A 125 -0.19 11.05 -14.91
CA GLU A 125 0.37 11.91 -15.95
C GLU A 125 1.14 11.07 -16.97
N PHE A 126 0.63 11.01 -18.20
CA PHE A 126 1.31 10.36 -19.32
C PHE A 126 2.15 11.38 -20.08
N LYS A 127 3.48 11.29 -19.93
CA LYS A 127 4.42 12.20 -20.60
C LYS A 127 4.61 11.87 -22.08
N SER A 128 4.71 10.58 -22.42
CA SER A 128 4.91 10.13 -23.79
C SER A 128 4.42 8.71 -24.02
N ILE A 129 3.85 8.42 -25.18
CA ILE A 129 3.51 7.07 -25.64
C ILE A 129 4.22 6.82 -26.97
N LYS A 130 5.01 5.73 -27.05
CA LYS A 130 5.80 5.39 -28.23
C LYS A 130 5.55 3.94 -28.66
N ALA A 131 5.20 3.74 -29.93
CA ALA A 131 5.18 2.41 -30.52
C ALA A 131 6.60 1.87 -30.68
N ILE A 132 6.81 0.60 -30.31
CA ILE A 132 8.06 -0.12 -30.56
C ILE A 132 7.86 -1.05 -31.75
N GLU A 133 8.60 -0.82 -32.83
CA GLU A 133 8.68 -1.76 -33.94
C GLU A 133 9.56 -2.94 -33.51
N LYS A 134 9.04 -4.16 -33.66
CA LYS A 134 9.70 -5.41 -33.26
C LYS A 134 9.87 -6.32 -34.45
#